data_AF-A0AA38HKH1-F1
#
_entry.id   AF-A0AA38HKH1-F1
#
_cell.length_a   1.000
_cell.length_b   1.000
_cell.length_c   1.000
_cell.angle_alpha   90.00
_cell.angle_beta   90.00
_cell.angle_gamma   90.00
#
_symmetry.space_group_name_H-M   'P 1'
#
loop_
_entity.id
_entity.type
_entity.pdbx_description
1 polymer ?
#
loop_
_entity_poly.entity_id
_entity_poly.type
_entity_poly.pdbx_seq_one_letter_code
_entity_poly.pdbx_strand_id
1 'polypeptide(L)'
;MKLVLFCYWLIFLIEATIRQYPNRVGYRIWSDASWKMNEPVPYSILAETFEIIEQEPKRLKITEIVSDLLRSIIYLTPEDLLPCVYLCLNKLGPAYEGAELGVGESLLVKAMRDATGRSIKTIQEDIEALGDIGLVAASSRGRQKTLLRPKPMTVRGVYETLKKIAAVTGNTSTQKKVDLIKNGLVACRSSCEAKFWIRSLSGKLRIGLAEQTVLTSLGHAIALTPPAHLDGLIF
;
A
#
# COMPACT_ATOMS: atom_id res chain seq x y z
N MET A 1 -8.62 -30.19 35.70
CA MET A 1 -7.30 -29.56 35.91
C MET A 1 -6.37 -29.59 34.69
N LYS A 2 -6.40 -30.62 33.80
CA LYS A 2 -5.49 -30.71 32.64
C LYS A 2 -5.78 -29.73 31.49
N LEU A 3 -7.03 -29.32 31.28
CA LEU A 3 -7.42 -28.40 30.19
C LEU A 3 -6.95 -26.95 30.44
N VAL A 4 -7.01 -26.49 31.70
CA VAL A 4 -6.55 -25.15 32.09
C VAL A 4 -5.03 -25.05 31.93
N LEU A 5 -4.29 -26.09 32.34
CA LEU A 5 -2.84 -26.18 32.12
C LEU A 5 -2.48 -26.22 30.63
N PHE A 6 -3.29 -26.84 29.77
CA PHE A 6 -3.08 -26.82 28.32
C PHE A 6 -3.31 -25.43 27.71
N CYS A 7 -4.35 -24.71 28.13
CA CYS A 7 -4.55 -23.31 27.70
C CYS A 7 -3.44 -22.38 28.21
N TYR A 8 -2.98 -22.52 29.46
CA TYR A 8 -1.82 -21.78 29.95
C TYR A 8 -0.54 -22.16 29.21
N TRP A 9 -0.36 -23.43 28.83
CA TRP A 9 0.78 -23.88 28.05
C TRP A 9 0.72 -23.41 26.60
N LEU A 10 -0.48 -23.31 26.00
CA LEU A 10 -0.69 -22.77 24.66
C LEU A 10 -0.54 -21.24 24.62
N ILE A 11 -1.05 -20.52 25.62
CA ILE A 11 -0.79 -19.09 25.82
C ILE A 11 0.71 -18.87 26.05
N PHE A 12 1.37 -19.71 26.83
CA PHE A 12 2.82 -19.67 27.01
C PHE A 12 3.58 -20.04 25.73
N LEU A 13 3.04 -20.90 24.86
CA LEU A 13 3.62 -21.24 23.55
C LEU A 13 3.43 -20.11 22.53
N ILE A 14 2.30 -19.42 22.57
CA ILE A 14 2.02 -18.22 21.75
C ILE A 14 2.89 -17.06 22.23
N GLU A 15 2.95 -16.81 23.54
CA GLU A 15 3.89 -15.86 24.15
C GLU A 15 5.36 -16.25 23.91
N ALA A 16 5.68 -17.55 23.89
CA ALA A 16 7.01 -18.06 23.57
C ALA A 16 7.32 -17.91 22.08
N THR A 17 6.36 -18.08 21.17
CA THR A 17 6.53 -17.86 19.72
C THR A 17 6.69 -16.37 19.43
N ILE A 18 5.94 -15.51 20.12
CA ILE A 18 6.12 -14.05 20.13
C ILE A 18 7.49 -13.68 20.73
N ARG A 19 7.98 -14.41 21.75
CA ARG A 19 9.32 -14.25 22.34
C ARG A 19 10.46 -14.88 21.55
N GLN A 20 10.21 -15.80 20.61
CA GLN A 20 11.25 -16.51 19.86
C GLN A 20 11.72 -15.72 18.62
N TYR A 21 11.01 -14.64 18.27
CA TYR A 21 11.46 -13.63 17.32
C TYR A 21 11.75 -12.26 17.97
N PRO A 22 12.58 -12.16 19.03
CA PRO A 22 13.00 -10.87 19.54
C PRO A 22 14.21 -10.42 18.72
N ASN A 23 14.07 -9.33 17.96
CA ASN A 23 15.15 -8.63 17.27
C ASN A 23 15.73 -9.30 16.01
N ARG A 24 15.20 -8.93 14.85
CA ARG A 24 16.03 -8.49 13.72
C ARG A 24 15.48 -7.19 13.14
N VAL A 25 15.86 -6.09 13.81
CA VAL A 25 15.53 -4.68 13.49
C VAL A 25 14.14 -4.22 13.97
N GLY A 26 14.05 -3.86 15.26
CA GLY A 26 13.36 -2.65 15.72
C GLY A 26 11.87 -2.39 15.42
N TYR A 27 11.06 -3.36 15.00
CA TYR A 27 9.62 -3.15 14.80
C TYR A 27 8.80 -4.00 15.77
N ARG A 28 8.19 -3.36 16.77
CA ARG A 28 7.15 -3.97 17.61
C ARG A 28 5.80 -3.71 16.96
N ILE A 29 5.24 -4.78 16.40
CA ILE A 29 4.03 -4.88 15.55
C ILE A 29 2.82 -4.06 16.05
N TRP A 30 2.70 -3.83 17.36
CA TRP A 30 1.59 -3.12 18.03
C TRP A 30 1.99 -1.82 18.75
N SER A 31 3.27 -1.60 19.10
CA SER A 31 3.69 -0.33 19.73
C SER A 31 4.14 0.72 18.73
N ASP A 32 4.56 0.29 17.54
CA ASP A 32 5.17 1.16 16.52
C ASP A 32 4.23 1.41 15.34
N ALA A 33 3.07 0.74 15.31
CA ALA A 33 2.01 1.01 14.35
C ALA A 33 1.39 2.38 14.66
N SER A 34 1.41 3.29 13.69
CA SER A 34 0.98 4.68 13.86
C SER A 34 -0.54 4.88 13.85
N TRP A 35 -1.33 3.82 13.65
CA TRP A 35 -2.80 3.86 13.58
C TRP A 35 -3.44 2.95 14.64
N LYS A 36 -4.66 3.28 15.04
CA LYS A 36 -5.36 2.55 16.13
C LYS A 36 -6.14 1.35 15.60
N MET A 37 -6.50 0.47 16.53
CA MET A 37 -7.41 -0.65 16.29
C MET A 37 -8.70 -0.17 15.60
N ASN A 38 -9.11 -0.87 14.54
CA ASN A 38 -10.30 -0.60 13.72
C ASN A 38 -10.29 0.76 13.00
N GLU A 39 -9.17 1.49 12.98
CA GLU A 39 -9.01 2.64 12.11
C GLU A 39 -8.49 2.19 10.74
N PRO A 40 -8.96 2.80 9.63
CA PRO A 40 -8.43 2.51 8.30
C PRO A 40 -6.92 2.74 8.23
N VAL A 41 -6.19 1.80 7.63
CA VAL A 41 -4.73 1.85 7.54
C VAL A 41 -4.33 3.07 6.70
N PRO A 42 -3.51 4.00 7.23
CA PRO A 42 -3.03 5.14 6.47
C PRO A 42 -2.20 4.69 5.26
N TYR A 43 -2.41 5.31 4.10
CA TYR A 43 -1.66 4.95 2.90
C TYR A 43 -0.15 5.28 3.02
N SER A 44 0.20 6.27 3.84
CA SER A 44 1.59 6.62 4.13
C SER A 44 2.41 5.42 4.62
N ILE A 45 1.81 4.53 5.43
CA ILE A 45 2.50 3.34 5.95
C ILE A 45 2.86 2.37 4.82
N LEU A 46 1.92 2.14 3.89
CA LEU A 46 2.17 1.29 2.73
C LEU A 46 3.21 1.93 1.80
N ALA A 47 3.11 3.24 1.56
CA ALA A 47 4.07 3.97 0.72
C ALA A 47 5.48 4.00 1.31
N GLU A 48 5.62 4.16 2.62
CA GLU A 48 6.91 4.07 3.33
C GLU A 48 7.46 2.65 3.28
N THR A 49 6.60 1.64 3.44
CA THR A 49 7.00 0.23 3.29
C THR A 49 7.53 -0.04 1.88
N PHE A 50 6.87 0.48 0.85
CA PHE A 50 7.33 0.37 -0.53
C PHE A 50 8.69 1.07 -0.77
N GLU A 51 8.93 2.22 -0.14
CA GLU A 51 10.21 2.93 -0.22
C GLU A 51 11.34 2.09 0.42
N ILE A 52 11.08 1.46 1.57
CA ILE A 52 12.05 0.58 2.24
C ILE A 52 12.34 -0.65 1.37
N ILE A 53 11.30 -1.26 0.80
CA ILE A 53 11.45 -2.45 -0.06
C ILE A 53 12.23 -2.13 -1.34
N GLU A 54 11.99 -0.97 -1.96
CA GLU A 54 12.72 -0.54 -3.16
C GLU A 54 14.24 -0.43 -2.93
N GLN A 55 14.66 -0.14 -1.70
CA GLN A 55 16.07 0.02 -1.32
C GLN A 55 16.72 -1.28 -0.83
N GLU A 56 15.96 -2.35 -0.61
CA GLU A 56 16.45 -3.61 -0.04
C GLU A 56 16.72 -4.67 -1.13
N PRO A 57 17.98 -5.07 -1.36
CA PRO A 57 18.28 -6.10 -2.36
C PRO A 57 17.93 -7.53 -1.91
N LYS A 58 17.82 -7.78 -0.60
CA LYS A 58 17.64 -9.14 -0.06
C LYS A 58 16.16 -9.50 -0.02
N ARG A 59 15.74 -10.41 -0.91
CA ARG A 59 14.39 -10.97 -0.95
C ARG A 59 13.88 -11.48 0.41
N LEU A 60 14.72 -12.13 1.21
CA LEU A 60 14.32 -12.60 2.56
C LEU A 60 13.95 -11.43 3.47
N LYS A 61 14.70 -10.32 3.39
CA LYS A 61 14.41 -9.13 4.20
C LYS A 61 13.16 -8.42 3.72
N ILE A 62 12.94 -8.36 2.39
CA ILE A 62 11.66 -7.91 1.82
C ILE A 62 10.50 -8.77 2.36
N THR A 63 10.65 -10.09 2.39
CA THR A 63 9.63 -11.00 2.92
C THR A 63 9.29 -10.69 4.37
N GLU A 64 10.31 -10.47 5.22
CA GLU A 64 10.12 -10.06 6.62
C GLU A 64 9.35 -8.74 6.72
N ILE A 65 9.79 -7.70 6.00
CA ILE A 65 9.17 -6.36 6.03
C ILE A 65 7.68 -6.42 5.65
N VAL A 66 7.36 -7.09 4.52
CA VAL A 66 5.98 -7.24 4.07
C VAL A 66 5.18 -8.09 5.05
N SER A 67 5.77 -9.15 5.61
CA SER A 67 5.11 -9.98 6.61
C SER A 67 4.75 -9.16 7.86
N ASP A 68 5.64 -8.31 8.35
CA ASP A 68 5.38 -7.49 9.53
C ASP A 68 4.27 -6.45 9.27
N LEU A 69 4.27 -5.81 8.10
CA LEU A 69 3.16 -4.95 7.68
C LEU A 69 1.82 -5.72 7.71
N LEU A 70 1.77 -6.89 7.07
CA LEU A 70 0.54 -7.68 6.98
C LEU A 70 0.08 -8.17 8.36
N ARG A 71 0.99 -8.49 9.28
CA ARG A 71 0.66 -8.86 10.67
C ARG A 71 0.01 -7.70 11.41
N SER A 72 0.55 -6.49 11.30
CA SER A 72 -0.07 -5.30 11.91
C SER A 72 -1.48 -5.06 11.35
N ILE A 73 -1.69 -5.27 10.05
CA ILE A 73 -3.01 -5.13 9.43
C ILE A 73 -3.96 -6.24 9.90
N ILE A 74 -3.54 -7.50 9.94
CA ILE A 74 -4.34 -8.62 10.44
C ILE A 74 -4.80 -8.36 11.89
N TYR A 75 -3.91 -7.83 12.73
CA TYR A 75 -4.23 -7.58 14.12
C TYR A 75 -5.11 -6.33 14.32
N LEU A 76 -4.75 -5.20 13.70
CA LEU A 76 -5.40 -3.90 13.97
C LEU A 76 -6.64 -3.65 13.12
N THR A 77 -6.58 -3.99 11.82
CA THR A 77 -7.59 -3.62 10.83
C THR A 77 -7.72 -4.71 9.74
N PRO A 78 -8.23 -5.91 10.08
CA PRO A 78 -8.24 -7.06 9.16
C PRO A 78 -8.93 -6.79 7.81
N GLU A 79 -9.92 -5.91 7.83
CA GLU A 79 -10.68 -5.46 6.66
C GLU A 79 -9.82 -4.75 5.59
N ASP A 80 -8.62 -4.26 5.94
CA ASP A 80 -7.67 -3.65 5.00
C ASP A 80 -6.64 -4.63 4.42
N LEU A 81 -6.66 -5.89 4.87
CA LEU A 81 -5.71 -6.92 4.42
C LEU A 81 -5.83 -7.15 2.91
N LEU A 82 -7.05 -7.39 2.41
CA LEU A 82 -7.27 -7.68 0.99
C LEU A 82 -6.91 -6.48 0.09
N PRO A 83 -7.39 -5.24 0.37
CA PRO A 83 -6.90 -4.05 -0.32
C PRO A 83 -5.37 -3.90 -0.30
N CYS A 84 -4.72 -4.16 0.84
CA CYS A 84 -3.27 -4.06 0.97
C CYS A 84 -2.53 -5.05 0.06
N VAL A 85 -2.96 -6.32 0.06
CA VAL A 85 -2.39 -7.37 -0.80
C VAL A 85 -2.51 -6.99 -2.28
N TYR A 86 -3.69 -6.52 -2.70
CA TYR A 86 -3.89 -6.08 -4.08
C TYR A 86 -3.01 -4.89 -4.47
N LEU A 87 -2.82 -3.92 -3.57
CA LEU A 87 -1.91 -2.79 -3.79
C LEU A 87 -0.45 -3.23 -3.85
N CYS A 88 -0.01 -4.19 -3.02
CA CYS A 88 1.33 -4.77 -3.10
C CYS A 88 1.60 -5.45 -4.45
N LEU A 89 0.57 -6.09 -5.01
CA LEU A 89 0.63 -6.74 -6.32
C LEU A 89 0.39 -5.77 -7.49
N ASN A 90 -0.01 -4.53 -7.20
CA ASN A 90 -0.55 -3.57 -8.16
C ASN A 90 -1.64 -4.16 -9.09
N LYS A 91 -2.53 -4.98 -8.51
CA LYS A 91 -3.68 -5.62 -9.20
C LYS A 91 -4.98 -5.03 -8.68
N LEU A 92 -6.01 -4.98 -9.53
CA LEU A 92 -7.34 -4.45 -9.16
C LEU A 92 -8.34 -5.52 -8.71
N GLY A 93 -7.93 -6.78 -8.85
CA GLY A 93 -8.79 -7.93 -8.67
C GLY A 93 -8.11 -9.18 -9.25
N PRO A 94 -8.83 -10.32 -9.25
CA PRO A 94 -8.34 -11.55 -9.84
C PRO A 94 -8.24 -11.44 -11.37
N ALA A 95 -7.29 -12.17 -11.95
CA ALA A 95 -6.95 -12.03 -13.38
C ALA A 95 -8.12 -12.33 -14.33
N TYR A 96 -9.05 -13.21 -13.95
CA TYR A 96 -10.20 -13.57 -14.77
C TYR A 96 -11.23 -12.45 -14.93
N GLU A 97 -11.19 -11.40 -14.09
CA GLU A 97 -12.07 -10.24 -14.23
C GLU A 97 -11.58 -9.25 -15.29
N GLY A 98 -10.30 -9.33 -15.71
CA GLY A 98 -9.75 -8.50 -16.79
C GLY A 98 -9.78 -6.99 -16.51
N ALA A 99 -9.85 -6.57 -15.25
CA ALA A 99 -9.95 -5.17 -14.89
C ALA A 99 -8.63 -4.41 -15.17
N GLU A 100 -8.69 -3.43 -16.07
CA GLU A 100 -7.57 -2.55 -16.41
C GLU A 100 -7.84 -1.11 -15.97
N LEU A 101 -6.80 -0.40 -15.54
CA LEU A 101 -6.91 1.02 -15.20
C LEU A 101 -7.30 1.88 -16.41
N GLY A 102 -6.82 1.51 -17.61
CA GLY A 102 -6.98 2.32 -18.82
C GLY A 102 -6.42 3.74 -18.62
N VAL A 103 -5.24 3.84 -18.00
CA VAL A 103 -4.53 5.10 -17.71
C VAL A 103 -3.20 5.09 -18.45
N GLY A 104 -3.10 5.91 -19.49
CA GLY A 104 -1.84 6.16 -20.19
C GLY A 104 -1.04 7.29 -19.53
N GLU A 105 0.24 7.37 -19.86
CA GLU A 105 1.16 8.41 -19.35
C GLU A 105 0.64 9.83 -19.61
N SER A 106 0.00 10.07 -20.76
CA SER A 106 -0.58 11.37 -21.10
C SER A 106 -1.69 11.83 -20.15
N LEU A 107 -2.48 10.91 -19.57
CA LEU A 107 -3.45 11.25 -18.52
C LEU A 107 -2.75 11.60 -17.20
N LEU A 108 -1.69 10.87 -16.85
CA LEU A 108 -0.90 11.13 -15.64
C LEU A 108 -0.24 12.51 -15.71
N VAL A 109 0.35 12.86 -16.86
CA VAL A 109 0.96 14.18 -17.10
C VAL A 109 -0.08 15.30 -16.99
N LYS A 110 -1.29 15.12 -17.56
CA LYS A 110 -2.39 16.08 -17.42
C LYS A 110 -2.82 16.24 -15.95
N ALA A 111 -2.99 15.14 -15.23
CA ALA A 111 -3.37 15.19 -13.81
C ALA A 111 -2.30 15.83 -12.93
N MET A 112 -1.01 15.58 -13.20
CA MET A 112 0.10 16.22 -12.49
C MET A 112 0.17 17.72 -12.81
N ARG A 113 -0.02 18.13 -14.06
CA ARG A 113 -0.13 19.55 -14.44
C ARG A 113 -1.22 20.22 -13.60
N ASP A 114 -2.40 19.61 -13.54
CA ASP A 114 -3.55 20.18 -12.84
C ASP A 114 -3.39 20.18 -11.31
N ALA A 115 -2.64 19.23 -10.74
CA ALA A 115 -2.38 19.13 -9.31
C ALA A 115 -1.21 20.02 -8.82
N THR A 116 -0.25 20.33 -9.71
CA THR A 116 1.01 20.98 -9.32
C THR A 116 1.19 22.36 -9.96
N GLY A 117 0.40 22.71 -10.97
CA GLY A 117 0.52 23.96 -11.73
C GLY A 117 1.74 24.04 -12.65
N ARG A 118 2.52 22.94 -12.79
CA ARG A 118 3.68 22.89 -13.69
C ARG A 118 3.22 22.83 -15.15
N SER A 119 4.04 23.32 -16.07
CA SER A 119 3.77 23.15 -17.51
C SER A 119 3.96 21.67 -17.92
N ILE A 120 3.20 21.22 -18.93
CA ILE A 120 3.33 19.86 -19.50
C ILE A 120 4.77 19.61 -19.98
N LYS A 121 5.38 20.60 -20.64
CA LYS A 121 6.75 20.53 -21.16
C LYS A 121 7.75 20.22 -20.06
N THR A 122 7.69 20.97 -18.94
CA THR A 122 8.62 20.76 -17.82
C THR A 122 8.41 19.39 -17.15
N ILE A 123 7.17 18.90 -17.10
CA ILE A 123 6.90 17.56 -16.57
C ILE A 123 7.52 16.49 -17.49
N GLN A 124 7.41 16.66 -18.81
CA GLN A 124 7.97 15.73 -19.79
C GLN A 124 9.51 15.73 -19.76
N GLU A 125 10.14 16.91 -19.70
CA GLU A 125 11.60 17.05 -19.54
C GLU A 125 12.09 16.31 -18.28
N ASP A 126 11.37 16.43 -17.15
CA ASP A 126 11.71 15.70 -15.92
C ASP A 126 11.48 14.18 -16.05
N ILE A 127 10.45 13.74 -16.78
CA ILE A 127 10.19 12.31 -17.04
C ILE A 127 11.34 11.72 -17.86
N GLU A 128 11.81 12.44 -18.89
CA GLU A 128 12.94 12.03 -19.72
C GLU A 128 14.24 11.98 -18.90
N ALA A 129 14.47 12.95 -18.01
CA ALA A 129 15.66 13.01 -17.18
C ALA A 129 15.69 11.94 -16.08
N LEU A 130 14.56 11.67 -15.42
CA LEU A 130 14.48 10.73 -14.29
C LEU A 130 14.10 9.30 -14.71
N GLY A 131 13.49 9.11 -15.88
CA GLY A 131 13.00 7.82 -16.36
C GLY A 131 11.84 7.23 -15.53
N ASP A 132 11.27 7.99 -14.60
CA ASP A 132 10.27 7.56 -13.64
C ASP A 132 9.26 8.66 -13.31
N ILE A 133 8.04 8.51 -13.79
CA ILE A 133 6.95 9.47 -13.55
C ILE A 133 6.54 9.57 -12.06
N GLY A 134 6.78 8.53 -11.27
CA GLY A 134 6.58 8.57 -9.82
C GLY A 134 7.58 9.48 -9.12
N LEU A 135 8.85 9.48 -9.54
CA LEU A 135 9.85 10.41 -9.00
C LEU A 135 9.52 11.86 -9.36
N VAL A 136 9.03 12.10 -10.58
CA VAL A 136 8.53 13.43 -11.00
C VAL A 136 7.36 13.88 -10.12
N ALA A 137 6.42 12.97 -9.82
CA ALA A 137 5.31 13.28 -8.92
C ALA A 137 5.79 13.62 -7.50
N ALA A 138 6.77 12.86 -6.99
CA ALA A 138 7.38 13.06 -5.68
C ALA A 138 8.07 14.43 -5.54
N SER A 139 8.80 14.85 -6.59
CA SER A 139 9.51 16.14 -6.66
C SER A 139 8.61 17.34 -6.95
N SER A 140 7.41 17.11 -7.51
CA SER A 140 6.48 18.17 -7.89
C SER A 140 5.51 18.59 -6.77
N ARG A 141 5.58 17.95 -5.58
CA ARG A 141 4.68 18.26 -4.46
C ARG A 141 4.91 19.67 -3.90
N GLY A 142 3.83 20.30 -3.46
CA GLY A 142 3.87 21.55 -2.69
C GLY A 142 3.86 22.84 -3.51
N ARG A 143 3.82 22.79 -4.85
CA ARG A 143 3.76 24.00 -5.70
C ARG A 143 2.40 24.72 -5.67
N GLN A 144 1.32 23.99 -5.44
CA GLN A 144 -0.02 24.59 -5.25
C GLN A 144 -0.50 24.36 -3.82
N LYS A 145 -0.69 25.45 -3.06
CA LYS A 145 -1.29 25.42 -1.72
C LYS A 145 -2.81 25.42 -1.87
N THR A 146 -3.48 24.39 -1.36
CA THR A 146 -4.95 24.38 -1.28
C THR A 146 -5.42 25.09 0.00
N LEU A 147 -6.51 25.84 -0.09
CA LEU A 147 -7.12 26.53 1.06
C LEU A 147 -7.60 25.55 2.13
N LEU A 148 -8.18 24.43 1.71
CA LEU A 148 -8.54 23.29 2.55
C LEU A 148 -7.78 22.06 2.06
N ARG A 149 -7.13 21.34 2.98
CA ARG A 149 -6.48 20.07 2.65
C ARG A 149 -7.50 18.93 2.73
N PRO A 150 -7.66 18.12 1.67
CA PRO A 150 -8.56 16.96 1.71
C PRO A 150 -8.06 15.92 2.70
N LYS A 151 -8.94 15.01 3.17
CA LYS A 151 -8.58 13.95 4.14
C LYS A 151 -7.37 13.12 3.64
N PRO A 152 -6.46 12.66 4.54
CA PRO A 152 -5.38 11.76 4.17
C PRO A 152 -5.89 10.49 3.50
N MET A 153 -5.07 9.91 2.62
CA MET A 153 -5.40 8.66 1.94
C MET A 153 -5.27 7.46 2.89
N THR A 154 -6.10 6.45 2.65
CA THR A 154 -6.07 5.18 3.37
C THR A 154 -5.87 4.05 2.36
N VAL A 155 -5.34 2.90 2.80
CA VAL A 155 -5.11 1.73 1.95
C VAL A 155 -6.39 1.32 1.22
N ARG A 156 -7.50 1.14 1.95
CA ARG A 156 -8.82 0.89 1.32
C ARG A 156 -9.24 2.01 0.37
N GLY A 157 -9.02 3.27 0.74
CA GLY A 157 -9.44 4.42 -0.05
C GLY A 157 -8.70 4.49 -1.39
N VAL A 158 -7.41 4.18 -1.39
CA VAL A 158 -6.56 4.10 -2.58
C VAL A 158 -7.05 2.98 -3.48
N TYR A 159 -7.21 1.77 -2.92
CA TYR A 159 -7.68 0.61 -3.67
C TYR A 159 -9.05 0.85 -4.32
N GLU A 160 -10.02 1.37 -3.57
CA GLU A 160 -11.33 1.73 -4.11
C GLU A 160 -11.26 2.82 -5.17
N THR A 161 -10.35 3.79 -5.03
CA THR A 161 -10.15 4.83 -6.04
C THR A 161 -9.57 4.25 -7.33
N LEU A 162 -8.62 3.33 -7.24
CA LEU A 162 -8.07 2.63 -8.42
C LEU A 162 -9.16 1.82 -9.14
N LYS A 163 -10.00 1.09 -8.39
CA LYS A 163 -11.16 0.38 -8.96
C LYS A 163 -12.15 1.33 -9.62
N LYS A 164 -12.45 2.48 -9.00
CA LYS A 164 -13.29 3.52 -9.60
C LYS A 164 -12.70 4.06 -10.90
N ILE A 165 -11.38 4.29 -10.95
CA ILE A 165 -10.69 4.74 -12.17
C ILE A 165 -10.84 3.70 -13.30
N ALA A 166 -10.65 2.42 -13.00
CA ALA A 166 -10.85 1.34 -13.97
C ALA A 166 -12.30 1.24 -14.47
N ALA A 167 -13.28 1.43 -13.59
CA ALA A 167 -14.70 1.35 -13.94
C ALA A 167 -15.23 2.54 -14.76
N VAL A 168 -14.49 3.65 -14.84
CA VAL A 168 -14.92 4.86 -15.57
C VAL A 168 -14.80 4.68 -17.09
N THR A 169 -15.94 4.69 -17.77
CA THR A 169 -16.07 4.56 -19.24
C THR A 169 -16.93 5.68 -19.86
N GLY A 170 -16.99 5.75 -21.19
CA GLY A 170 -17.81 6.71 -21.94
C GLY A 170 -17.10 8.04 -22.28
N ASN A 171 -17.81 8.96 -22.92
CA ASN A 171 -17.22 10.17 -23.53
C ASN A 171 -16.55 11.14 -22.53
N THR A 172 -16.98 11.16 -21.27
CA THR A 172 -16.38 12.00 -20.21
C THR A 172 -15.35 11.27 -19.36
N SER A 173 -15.01 10.03 -19.71
CA SER A 173 -14.13 9.17 -18.93
C SER A 173 -12.75 9.77 -18.70
N THR A 174 -12.15 10.34 -19.74
CA THR A 174 -10.80 10.92 -19.67
C THR A 174 -10.71 12.00 -18.60
N GLN A 175 -11.63 12.97 -18.62
CA GLN A 175 -11.63 14.06 -17.64
C GLN A 175 -11.89 13.56 -16.22
N LYS A 176 -12.85 12.64 -16.05
CA LYS A 176 -13.14 12.02 -14.75
C LYS A 176 -11.93 11.27 -14.17
N LYS A 177 -11.18 10.53 -15.01
CA LYS A 177 -9.95 9.85 -14.59
C LYS A 177 -8.88 10.88 -14.17
N VAL A 178 -8.67 11.94 -14.95
CA VAL A 178 -7.75 13.03 -14.60
C VAL A 178 -8.11 13.63 -13.23
N ASP A 179 -9.39 13.90 -12.98
CA ASP A 179 -9.84 14.48 -11.71
C ASP A 179 -9.64 13.53 -10.53
N LEU A 180 -9.91 12.23 -10.67
CA LEU A 180 -9.63 11.24 -9.62
C LEU A 180 -8.13 11.14 -9.32
N ILE A 181 -7.29 11.11 -10.35
CA ILE A 181 -5.82 11.06 -10.21
C ILE A 181 -5.29 12.30 -9.50
N LYS A 182 -5.77 13.48 -9.93
CA LYS A 182 -5.45 14.78 -9.33
C LYS A 182 -5.85 14.83 -7.86
N ASN A 183 -7.06 14.39 -7.53
CA ASN A 183 -7.55 14.39 -6.15
C ASN A 183 -6.69 13.49 -5.24
N GLY A 184 -6.23 12.34 -5.74
CA GLY A 184 -5.27 11.49 -5.03
C GLY A 184 -3.94 12.20 -4.77
N LEU A 185 -3.36 12.85 -5.80
CA LEU A 185 -2.12 13.62 -5.67
C LEU A 185 -2.22 14.76 -4.64
N VAL A 186 -3.34 15.49 -4.64
CA VAL A 186 -3.60 16.58 -3.68
C VAL A 186 -3.81 16.04 -2.26
N ALA A 187 -4.32 14.81 -2.11
CA ALA A 187 -4.50 14.16 -0.82
C ALA A 187 -3.21 13.60 -0.21
N CYS A 188 -2.20 13.28 -1.02
CA CYS A 188 -0.90 12.79 -0.55
C CYS A 188 -0.27 13.79 0.45
N ARG A 189 0.27 13.27 1.55
CA ARG A 189 0.95 14.00 2.63
C ARG A 189 2.46 13.91 2.55
N SER A 190 3.00 12.81 2.04
CA SER A 190 4.44 12.63 1.80
C SER A 190 4.77 12.54 0.30
N SER A 191 6.05 12.74 -0.04
CA SER A 191 6.54 12.50 -1.40
C SER A 191 6.49 11.02 -1.78
N CYS A 192 6.65 10.11 -0.80
CA CYS A 192 6.49 8.68 -1.00
C CYS A 192 5.07 8.31 -1.44
N GLU A 193 4.04 8.89 -0.81
CA GLU A 193 2.65 8.64 -1.22
C GLU A 193 2.40 9.04 -2.68
N ALA A 194 2.87 10.24 -3.09
CA ALA A 194 2.71 10.68 -4.48
C ALA A 194 3.48 9.81 -5.48
N LYS A 195 4.70 9.38 -5.11
CA LYS A 195 5.52 8.47 -5.89
C LYS A 195 4.77 7.17 -6.19
N PHE A 196 4.31 6.50 -5.15
CA PHE A 196 3.65 5.20 -5.29
C PHE A 196 2.23 5.31 -5.83
N TRP A 197 1.50 6.39 -5.55
CA TRP A 197 0.21 6.66 -6.20
C TRP A 197 0.33 6.69 -7.72
N ILE A 198 1.30 7.45 -8.24
CA ILE A 198 1.49 7.58 -9.69
C ILE A 198 2.11 6.32 -10.30
N ARG A 199 3.03 5.65 -9.60
CA ARG A 199 3.57 4.36 -10.06
C ARG A 199 2.50 3.28 -10.17
N SER A 200 1.61 3.16 -9.18
CA SER A 200 0.47 2.23 -9.24
C SER A 200 -0.40 2.51 -10.47
N LEU A 201 -0.73 3.78 -10.71
CA LEU A 201 -1.54 4.19 -11.87
C LEU A 201 -0.85 3.97 -13.22
N SER A 202 0.49 4.04 -13.27
CA SER A 202 1.28 3.75 -14.47
C SER A 202 1.39 2.26 -14.79
N GLY A 203 0.89 1.39 -13.90
CA GLY A 203 1.00 -0.06 -14.00
C GLY A 203 2.37 -0.63 -13.58
N LYS A 204 3.32 0.22 -13.19
CA LYS A 204 4.70 -0.18 -12.85
C LYS A 204 5.09 0.32 -11.46
N LEU A 205 4.98 -0.54 -10.45
CA LEU A 205 5.31 -0.19 -9.07
C LEU A 205 6.83 -0.04 -8.82
N ARG A 206 7.67 -0.79 -9.56
CA ARG A 206 9.14 -0.69 -9.56
C ARG A 206 9.82 -0.87 -8.20
N ILE A 207 9.27 -1.71 -7.33
CA ILE A 207 9.83 -1.98 -5.98
C ILE A 207 10.56 -3.32 -5.85
N GLY A 208 10.66 -4.12 -6.93
CA GLY A 208 11.29 -5.45 -6.85
C GLY A 208 10.49 -6.51 -6.07
N LEU A 209 9.25 -6.20 -5.67
CA LEU A 209 8.34 -7.12 -4.99
C LEU A 209 7.62 -8.02 -6.00
N ALA A 210 7.89 -9.33 -5.92
CA ALA A 210 7.25 -10.33 -6.77
C ALA A 210 6.02 -10.95 -6.08
N GLU A 211 5.09 -11.48 -6.89
CA GLU A 211 3.88 -12.14 -6.39
C GLU A 211 4.17 -13.29 -5.40
N GLN A 212 5.18 -14.11 -5.69
CA GLN A 212 5.60 -15.19 -4.78
C GLN A 212 6.07 -14.65 -3.42
N THR A 213 6.74 -13.49 -3.40
CA THR A 213 7.19 -12.85 -2.16
C THR A 213 6.00 -12.38 -1.34
N VAL A 214 4.99 -11.76 -1.97
CA VAL A 214 3.75 -11.35 -1.29
C VAL A 214 3.02 -12.56 -0.71
N LEU A 215 2.88 -13.64 -1.48
CA LEU A 215 2.23 -14.87 -1.01
C LEU A 215 2.98 -15.52 0.18
N THR A 216 4.31 -15.55 0.11
CA THR A 216 5.15 -16.08 1.19
C THR A 216 5.01 -15.23 2.45
N SER A 217 5.06 -13.90 2.31
CA SER A 217 4.86 -12.96 3.42
C SER A 217 3.47 -13.08 4.04
N LEU A 218 2.43 -13.26 3.23
CA LEU A 218 1.06 -13.47 3.71
C LEU A 218 0.95 -14.79 4.50
N GLY A 219 1.57 -15.87 4.00
CA GLY A 219 1.62 -17.15 4.71
C GLY A 219 2.33 -17.02 6.07
N HIS A 220 3.48 -16.35 6.12
CA HIS A 220 4.17 -16.07 7.37
C HIS A 220 3.34 -15.20 8.32
N ALA A 221 2.68 -14.16 7.80
CA ALA A 221 1.87 -13.25 8.59
C ALA A 221 0.71 -13.97 9.28
N ILE A 222 -0.03 -14.81 8.53
CA ILE A 222 -1.16 -15.57 9.07
C ILE A 222 -0.68 -16.63 10.07
N ALA A 223 0.43 -17.32 9.81
CA ALA A 223 0.98 -18.33 10.72
C ALA A 223 1.45 -17.72 12.05
N LEU A 224 2.05 -16.53 12.01
CA LEU A 224 2.58 -15.83 13.20
C LEU A 224 1.54 -14.95 13.91
N THR A 225 0.44 -14.62 13.24
CA THR A 225 -0.65 -13.78 13.77
C THR A 225 -1.97 -14.29 13.20
N PRO A 226 -2.50 -15.39 13.75
CA PRO A 226 -3.76 -15.95 13.29
C PRO A 226 -4.88 -14.91 13.43
N PRO A 227 -5.72 -14.70 12.39
CA PRO A 227 -6.89 -13.85 12.52
C PRO A 227 -7.87 -14.42 13.56
N ALA A 228 -8.45 -13.55 14.37
CA ALA A 228 -9.30 -13.91 15.51
C ALA A 228 -10.50 -14.84 15.20
N HIS A 229 -10.88 -15.01 13.94
CA HIS A 229 -11.93 -15.96 13.55
C HIS A 229 -11.43 -17.43 13.47
N LEU A 230 -10.12 -17.66 13.44
CA LEU A 230 -9.52 -18.99 13.31
C LEU A 230 -9.26 -19.68 14.66
N ASP A 231 -9.49 -18.98 15.78
CA ASP A 231 -9.34 -19.53 17.14
C ASP A 231 -10.29 -20.72 17.42
N GLY A 232 -11.27 -20.98 16.56
CA GLY A 232 -12.17 -22.14 16.63
C GLY A 232 -11.99 -23.19 15.52
N LEU A 233 -11.02 -23.03 14.61
CA LEU A 233 -10.86 -23.88 13.40
C LEU A 233 -9.49 -24.53 13.26
N ILE A 234 -8.58 -24.32 14.22
CA ILE A 234 -7.26 -24.94 14.24
C ILE A 234 -7.22 -25.94 15.40
N PHE A 235 -7.41 -27.21 15.03
CA PHE A 235 -7.27 -28.49 15.77
C PHE A 235 -7.20 -28.49 17.30
#